data_AF-A0A016T7Y9-F1
#
_entry.id   AF-A0A016T7Y9-F1
#
_cell.length_a   1.000
_cell.length_b   1.000
_cell.length_c   1.000
_cell.angle_alpha   90.00
_cell.angle_beta   90.00
_cell.angle_gamma   90.00
#
_symmetry.space_group_name_H-M   'P 1'
#
loop_
_entity.id
_entity.type
_entity.pdbx_description
1 polymer ?
#
loop_
_entity_poly.entity_id
_entity_poly.type
_entity_poly.pdbx_seq_one_letter_code
_entity_poly.pdbx_strand_id
1 'polypeptide(L)'
;MLRILLFAALACGSFAGITDLNCTHLVGADRKYSADAVNCPDKYPEAECKALFGDSHVKVDGGDERTDNCYKVEQLKQLAISICPKWCGYCCITPAYNCKNKPNPRISCNLITPDMCNSPYWKNIIAEDCPTVCGFCDIAIGDCRDLATGCGNDISICTNIYMQNFVKENCKRTCGLCSGSGGNGGSTADCGNDPKCVNWVKNGFCSSTFYTLEQKKKYCGKLCNLC
;
A
#
# COMPACT_ATOMS: atom_id res chain seq x y z
N MET A 1 56.20 -25.82 -22.63
CA MET A 1 55.18 -24.76 -22.65
C MET A 1 53.81 -25.42 -22.56
N LEU A 2 53.12 -25.31 -21.42
CA LEU A 2 51.74 -25.76 -21.29
C LEU A 2 51.00 -24.78 -20.38
N ARG A 3 50.27 -23.84 -20.98
CA ARG A 3 49.47 -22.84 -20.26
C ARG A 3 48.10 -23.45 -19.97
N ILE A 4 47.81 -23.72 -18.70
CA ILE A 4 46.50 -24.16 -18.25
C ILE A 4 45.62 -22.90 -18.12
N LEU A 5 44.68 -22.72 -19.06
CA LEU A 5 43.63 -21.71 -19.01
C LEU A 5 42.52 -22.20 -18.09
N LEU A 6 42.43 -21.63 -16.88
CA LEU A 6 41.28 -21.76 -15.98
C LEU A 6 40.18 -20.81 -16.46
N PHE A 7 39.17 -21.34 -17.16
CA PHE A 7 37.93 -20.62 -17.42
C PHE A 7 37.08 -20.62 -16.14
N ALA A 8 37.03 -19.48 -15.45
CA ALA A 8 36.02 -19.23 -14.42
C ALA A 8 34.66 -19.02 -15.11
N ALA A 9 33.85 -20.07 -15.19
CA ALA A 9 32.46 -19.96 -15.59
C ALA A 9 31.71 -19.22 -14.48
N LEU A 10 31.45 -17.93 -14.68
CA LEU A 10 30.54 -17.16 -13.86
C LEU A 10 29.12 -17.70 -14.16
N ALA A 11 28.66 -18.64 -13.36
CA ALA A 11 27.26 -19.06 -13.39
C ALA A 11 26.43 -17.86 -12.90
N CYS A 12 25.92 -17.06 -13.83
CA CYS A 12 24.77 -16.19 -13.55
C CYS A 12 23.60 -17.12 -13.24
N GLY A 13 23.45 -17.49 -11.98
CA GLY A 13 22.19 -17.99 -11.47
C GLY A 13 21.17 -16.87 -11.67
N SER A 14 20.30 -17.00 -12.67
CA SER A 14 19.10 -16.19 -12.77
C SER A 14 18.27 -16.51 -11.54
N PHE A 15 18.34 -15.64 -10.52
CA PHE A 15 17.40 -15.69 -9.41
C PHE A 15 16.01 -15.48 -10.02
N ALA A 16 15.21 -16.55 -10.08
CA ALA A 16 13.80 -16.46 -10.42
C ALA A 16 13.13 -15.67 -9.29
N GLY A 17 12.97 -14.37 -9.48
CA GLY A 17 12.35 -13.47 -8.52
C GLY A 17 11.16 -12.76 -9.17
N ILE A 18 10.27 -12.25 -8.33
CA ILE A 18 9.10 -11.47 -8.75
C ILE A 18 9.56 -10.24 -9.54
N THR A 19 9.10 -10.13 -10.78
CA THR A 19 9.31 -9.00 -11.69
C THR A 19 8.16 -8.00 -11.63
N ASP A 20 6.91 -8.47 -11.48
CA ASP A 20 5.77 -7.59 -11.21
C ASP A 20 5.68 -7.28 -9.70
N LEU A 21 6.27 -6.16 -9.31
CA LEU A 21 6.38 -5.73 -7.91
C LEU A 21 5.06 -5.23 -7.28
N ASN A 22 3.95 -5.22 -8.01
CA ASN A 22 2.65 -4.85 -7.44
C ASN A 22 2.29 -5.74 -6.25
N CYS A 23 1.78 -5.12 -5.17
CA CYS A 23 1.42 -5.79 -3.92
C CYS A 23 2.55 -6.62 -3.28
N THR A 24 3.81 -6.19 -3.44
CA THR A 24 4.97 -6.83 -2.80
C THR A 24 5.59 -5.97 -1.70
N HIS A 25 6.37 -6.60 -0.84
CA HIS A 25 7.22 -5.96 0.15
C HIS A 25 8.60 -6.67 0.20
N LEU A 26 9.59 -6.02 0.84
CA LEU A 26 10.91 -6.62 1.05
C LEU A 26 10.94 -7.40 2.36
N VAL A 27 11.46 -8.62 2.30
CA VAL A 27 11.88 -9.40 3.46
C VAL A 27 13.35 -9.72 3.28
N GLY A 28 14.23 -8.94 3.93
CA GLY A 28 15.65 -8.93 3.60
C GLY A 28 15.88 -8.38 2.19
N ALA A 29 16.52 -9.18 1.33
CA ALA A 29 16.75 -8.83 -0.08
C ALA A 29 15.62 -9.32 -1.01
N ASP A 30 14.73 -10.18 -0.52
CA ASP A 30 13.75 -10.87 -1.36
C ASP A 30 12.42 -10.11 -1.45
N ARG A 31 11.80 -10.18 -2.63
CA ARG A 31 10.43 -9.70 -2.86
C ARG A 31 9.44 -10.78 -2.45
N LYS A 32 8.41 -10.36 -1.71
CA LYS A 32 7.37 -11.22 -1.14
C LYS A 32 6.01 -10.56 -1.31
N TYR A 33 4.97 -11.31 -1.66
CA TYR A 33 3.62 -10.75 -1.71
C TYR A 33 3.13 -10.36 -0.31
N SER A 34 2.58 -9.16 -0.17
CA SER A 34 2.04 -8.66 1.09
C SER A 34 0.70 -9.32 1.42
N ALA A 35 0.25 -9.20 2.67
CA ALA A 35 -1.10 -9.61 3.05
C ALA A 35 -2.18 -8.94 2.18
N ASP A 36 -1.97 -7.66 1.85
CA ASP A 36 -2.87 -6.87 1.00
C ASP A 36 -2.98 -7.41 -0.43
N ALA A 37 -2.05 -8.27 -0.90
CA ALA A 37 -2.13 -8.88 -2.22
C ALA A 37 -3.35 -9.81 -2.36
N VAL A 38 -3.80 -10.41 -1.26
CA VAL A 38 -4.87 -11.44 -1.24
C VAL A 38 -6.01 -11.12 -0.26
N ASN A 39 -6.08 -9.88 0.25
CA ASN A 39 -7.07 -9.45 1.25
C ASN A 39 -8.46 -9.08 0.68
N CYS A 40 -8.80 -9.60 -0.50
CA CYS A 40 -10.08 -9.38 -1.16
C CYS A 40 -10.63 -10.69 -1.69
N PRO A 41 -11.94 -10.78 -2.01
CA PRO A 41 -12.48 -11.93 -2.72
C PRO A 41 -12.21 -11.84 -4.24
N ASP A 42 -12.10 -12.99 -4.90
CA ASP A 42 -12.30 -13.07 -6.34
C ASP A 42 -13.79 -12.89 -6.66
N LYS A 43 -14.10 -12.32 -7.84
CA LYS A 43 -15.48 -12.23 -8.34
C LYS A 43 -15.90 -13.51 -9.02
N TYR A 44 -14.97 -14.20 -9.67
CA TYR A 44 -15.23 -15.51 -10.26
C TYR A 44 -14.90 -16.62 -9.27
N PRO A 45 -15.57 -17.78 -9.38
CA PRO A 45 -15.19 -18.94 -8.60
C PRO A 45 -13.79 -19.44 -8.99
N GLU A 46 -13.22 -20.26 -8.10
CA GLU A 46 -11.86 -20.76 -8.21
C GLU A 46 -11.59 -21.52 -9.53
N ALA A 47 -12.56 -22.31 -10.00
CA ALA A 47 -12.40 -23.09 -11.23
C ALA A 47 -12.21 -22.20 -12.46
N GLU A 48 -12.91 -21.08 -12.53
CA GLU A 48 -12.84 -20.10 -13.62
C GLU A 48 -11.56 -19.27 -13.54
N CYS A 49 -11.17 -18.83 -12.33
CA CYS A 49 -9.88 -18.16 -12.15
C CYS A 49 -8.71 -19.08 -12.54
N LYS A 50 -8.77 -20.35 -12.16
CA LYS A 50 -7.81 -21.38 -12.57
C LYS A 50 -7.78 -21.57 -14.09
N ALA A 51 -8.94 -21.64 -14.75
CA ALA A 51 -9.02 -21.81 -16.20
C ALA A 51 -8.42 -20.63 -16.97
N LEU A 52 -8.56 -19.41 -16.44
CA LEU A 52 -8.02 -18.19 -17.06
C LEU A 52 -6.53 -17.97 -16.74
N PHE A 53 -6.13 -18.19 -15.50
CA PHE A 53 -4.86 -17.74 -14.94
C PHE A 53 -3.91 -18.89 -14.54
N GLY A 54 -4.28 -20.13 -14.82
CA GLY A 54 -3.49 -21.33 -14.55
C GLY A 54 -3.62 -21.86 -13.12
N ASP A 55 -2.89 -22.95 -12.86
CA ASP A 55 -3.03 -23.74 -11.62
C ASP A 55 -2.46 -23.08 -10.37
N SER A 56 -1.56 -22.11 -10.53
CA SER A 56 -0.90 -21.44 -9.41
C SER A 56 -1.61 -20.16 -9.02
N HIS A 57 -1.77 -19.95 -7.72
CA HIS A 57 -2.34 -18.74 -7.12
C HIS A 57 -1.33 -18.07 -6.20
N VAL A 58 -1.41 -16.75 -6.07
CA VAL A 58 -0.57 -15.96 -5.17
C VAL A 58 -0.89 -16.29 -3.71
N LYS A 59 0.14 -16.28 -2.86
CA LYS A 59 0.06 -16.50 -1.42
C LYS A 59 0.82 -15.40 -0.69
N VAL A 60 0.35 -15.04 0.51
CA VAL A 60 1.10 -14.14 1.40
C VAL A 60 2.49 -14.73 1.65
N ASP A 61 3.52 -13.90 1.59
CA ASP A 61 4.93 -14.28 1.72
C ASP A 61 5.42 -15.30 0.68
N GLY A 62 4.63 -15.51 -0.38
CA GLY A 62 5.07 -16.19 -1.60
C GLY A 62 6.14 -15.37 -2.32
N GLY A 63 7.17 -16.05 -2.81
CA GLY A 63 8.27 -15.45 -3.59
C GLY A 63 8.28 -15.88 -5.05
N ASP A 64 7.38 -16.78 -5.45
CA ASP A 64 7.24 -17.22 -6.83
C ASP A 64 6.57 -16.13 -7.66
N GLU A 65 6.98 -15.99 -8.91
CA GLU A 65 6.33 -15.07 -9.84
C GLU A 65 4.87 -15.49 -10.10
N ARG A 66 4.00 -14.52 -10.39
CA ARG A 66 2.65 -14.80 -10.87
C ARG A 66 2.69 -15.68 -12.12
N THR A 67 1.65 -16.47 -12.34
CA THR A 67 1.47 -17.12 -13.64
C THR A 67 1.43 -16.06 -14.75
N ASP A 68 2.02 -16.36 -15.91
CA ASP A 68 2.15 -15.43 -17.03
C ASP A 68 0.84 -14.72 -17.41
N ASN A 69 -0.28 -15.44 -17.40
CA ASN A 69 -1.61 -14.89 -17.69
C ASN A 69 -2.09 -13.84 -16.69
N CYS A 70 -1.55 -13.80 -15.47
CA CYS A 70 -1.89 -12.75 -14.51
C CYS A 70 -1.27 -11.39 -14.88
N TYR A 71 -0.11 -11.35 -15.56
CA TYR A 71 0.66 -10.09 -15.64
C TYR A 71 1.40 -9.80 -16.95
N LYS A 72 1.79 -10.82 -17.74
CA LYS A 72 2.58 -10.61 -18.97
C LYS A 72 1.75 -10.09 -20.13
N VAL A 73 0.45 -10.36 -20.13
CA VAL A 73 -0.50 -9.88 -21.14
C VAL A 73 -1.36 -8.79 -20.52
N GLU A 74 -1.23 -7.55 -20.99
CA GLU A 74 -1.87 -6.39 -20.36
C GLU A 74 -3.40 -6.54 -20.26
N GLN A 75 -4.06 -7.04 -21.30
CA GLN A 75 -5.51 -7.27 -21.25
C GLN A 75 -5.91 -8.30 -20.20
N LEU A 76 -5.13 -9.38 -20.06
CA LEU A 76 -5.37 -10.39 -19.02
C LEU A 76 -5.01 -9.87 -17.64
N LYS A 77 -4.03 -8.97 -17.52
CA LYS A 77 -3.71 -8.28 -16.27
C LYS A 77 -4.87 -7.42 -15.78
N GLN A 78 -5.48 -6.63 -16.67
CA GLN A 78 -6.68 -5.86 -16.31
C GLN A 78 -7.86 -6.77 -15.91
N LEU A 79 -8.00 -7.93 -16.57
CA LEU A 79 -8.97 -8.94 -16.18
C LEU A 79 -8.63 -9.56 -14.81
N ALA A 80 -7.35 -9.86 -14.55
CA ALA A 80 -6.87 -10.37 -13.27
C ALA A 80 -7.17 -9.40 -12.13
N ILE A 81 -6.86 -8.11 -12.30
CA ILE A 81 -7.17 -7.06 -11.31
C ILE A 81 -8.68 -6.95 -11.08
N SER A 82 -9.51 -7.09 -12.12
CA SER A 82 -10.94 -6.81 -12.01
C SER A 82 -11.80 -8.01 -11.59
N ILE A 83 -11.40 -9.24 -11.90
CA ILE A 83 -12.19 -10.46 -11.75
C ILE A 83 -11.56 -11.48 -10.80
N CYS A 84 -10.26 -11.72 -10.90
CA CYS A 84 -9.55 -12.68 -10.05
C CYS A 84 -8.38 -12.04 -9.27
N PRO A 85 -8.61 -10.90 -8.56
CA PRO A 85 -7.53 -10.16 -7.91
C PRO A 85 -6.90 -10.93 -6.75
N LYS A 86 -7.63 -11.81 -6.06
CA LYS A 86 -7.05 -12.63 -4.99
C LYS A 86 -6.20 -13.73 -5.60
N TRP A 87 -6.70 -14.43 -6.62
CA TRP A 87 -5.96 -15.48 -7.33
C TRP A 87 -4.62 -14.98 -7.85
N CYS A 88 -4.63 -13.83 -8.52
CA CYS A 88 -3.44 -13.22 -9.11
C CYS A 88 -2.70 -12.25 -8.17
N GLY A 89 -3.12 -12.06 -6.92
CA GLY A 89 -2.37 -11.24 -5.97
C GLY A 89 -2.38 -9.73 -6.27
N TYR A 90 -3.51 -9.19 -6.73
CA TYR A 90 -3.73 -7.78 -7.07
C TYR A 90 -4.74 -7.06 -6.18
N CYS A 91 -5.20 -7.66 -5.08
CA CYS A 91 -6.18 -7.03 -4.20
C CYS A 91 -5.79 -5.60 -3.82
N CYS A 92 -4.53 -5.33 -3.50
CA CYS A 92 -4.05 -4.01 -3.08
C CYS A 92 -4.21 -2.87 -4.12
N ILE A 93 -4.44 -3.20 -5.39
CA ILE A 93 -4.65 -2.21 -6.46
C ILE A 93 -6.08 -2.21 -7.03
N THR A 94 -6.97 -3.02 -6.47
CA THR A 94 -8.40 -2.98 -6.82
C THR A 94 -9.07 -1.73 -6.26
N PRO A 95 -10.07 -1.12 -6.93
CA PRO A 95 -10.71 0.11 -6.45
C PRO A 95 -11.22 0.04 -5.01
N ALA A 96 -11.78 -1.10 -4.61
CA ALA A 96 -12.30 -1.34 -3.27
C ALA A 96 -11.21 -1.39 -2.18
N TYR A 97 -9.95 -1.70 -2.52
CA TYR A 97 -8.87 -1.92 -1.57
C TYR A 97 -7.65 -1.01 -1.77
N ASN A 98 -7.63 -0.19 -2.84
CA ASN A 98 -6.53 0.70 -3.21
C ASN A 98 -6.61 2.05 -2.47
N CYS A 99 -6.46 2.01 -1.15
CA CYS A 99 -6.29 3.19 -0.31
C CYS A 99 -5.52 2.84 0.96
N LYS A 100 -5.39 3.77 1.91
CA LYS A 100 -4.84 3.52 3.25
C LYS A 100 -5.90 3.69 4.32
N ASN A 101 -5.76 2.88 5.36
CA ASN A 101 -6.42 3.15 6.64
C ASN A 101 -5.93 4.47 7.21
N LYS A 102 -6.78 5.08 8.02
CA LYS A 102 -6.45 6.31 8.74
C LYS A 102 -5.22 6.05 9.63
N PRO A 103 -4.25 6.98 9.70
CA PRO A 103 -3.09 6.81 10.58
C PRO A 103 -3.48 6.64 12.06
N ASN A 104 -4.53 7.35 12.48
CA ASN A 104 -5.10 7.30 13.82
C ASN A 104 -6.60 6.96 13.72
N PRO A 105 -6.96 5.68 13.55
CA PRO A 105 -8.35 5.25 13.47
C PRO A 105 -8.99 5.22 14.86
N ARG A 106 -10.31 5.44 14.95
CA ARG A 106 -11.10 5.32 16.19
C ARG A 106 -11.21 3.85 16.64
N ILE A 107 -11.11 2.92 15.70
CA ILE A 107 -11.11 1.47 15.93
C ILE A 107 -9.78 0.87 15.46
N SER A 108 -9.29 -0.14 16.18
CA SER A 108 -8.12 -0.89 15.73
C SER A 108 -8.47 -1.72 14.49
N CYS A 109 -7.91 -1.38 13.33
CA CYS A 109 -8.23 -2.06 12.07
C CYS A 109 -7.98 -3.57 12.10
N ASN A 110 -7.04 -4.05 12.92
CA ASN A 110 -6.72 -5.47 13.09
C ASN A 110 -7.80 -6.25 13.86
N LEU A 111 -8.74 -5.57 14.53
CA LEU A 111 -9.83 -6.19 15.29
C LEU A 111 -11.13 -6.30 14.50
N ILE A 112 -11.16 -5.76 13.27
CA ILE A 112 -12.34 -5.80 12.42
C ILE A 112 -12.53 -7.21 11.89
N THR A 113 -13.70 -7.79 12.16
CA THR A 113 -14.08 -9.11 11.63
C THR A 113 -14.86 -8.98 10.32
N PRO A 114 -14.97 -10.05 9.52
CA PRO A 114 -15.79 -10.05 8.30
C PRO A 114 -17.25 -9.65 8.53
N ASP A 115 -17.85 -10.04 9.67
CA ASP A 115 -19.22 -9.66 10.01
C ASP A 115 -19.38 -8.15 10.27
N MET A 116 -18.33 -7.50 10.78
CA MET A 116 -18.34 -6.04 10.97
C MET A 116 -18.37 -5.30 9.64
N CYS A 117 -17.77 -5.85 8.58
CA CYS A 117 -17.87 -5.29 7.22
C CYS A 117 -19.32 -5.27 6.71
N ASN A 118 -20.15 -6.23 7.11
CA ASN A 118 -21.55 -6.31 6.69
C ASN A 118 -22.51 -5.55 7.64
N SER A 119 -22.01 -5.09 8.79
CA SER A 119 -22.84 -4.42 9.79
C SER A 119 -23.18 -2.99 9.37
N PRO A 120 -24.47 -2.61 9.28
CA PRO A 120 -24.87 -1.23 8.97
C PRO A 120 -24.43 -0.23 10.04
N TYR A 121 -24.22 -0.69 11.29
CA TYR A 121 -23.74 0.14 12.38
C TYR A 121 -22.25 0.50 12.21
N TRP A 122 -21.41 -0.47 11.84
CA TRP A 122 -19.97 -0.27 11.72
C TRP A 122 -19.54 0.29 10.37
N LYS A 123 -20.35 0.12 9.32
CA LYS A 123 -20.00 0.44 7.93
C LYS A 123 -19.37 1.82 7.76
N ASN A 124 -19.98 2.88 8.33
CA ASN A 124 -19.47 4.25 8.17
C ASN A 124 -18.14 4.47 8.91
N ILE A 125 -18.02 3.95 10.14
CA ILE A 125 -16.78 4.04 10.94
C ILE A 125 -15.65 3.33 10.23
N ILE A 126 -15.91 2.11 9.73
CA ILE A 126 -14.91 1.31 9.02
C ILE A 126 -14.55 1.92 7.68
N ALA A 127 -15.51 2.39 6.89
CA ALA A 127 -15.24 3.01 5.58
C ALA A 127 -14.32 4.23 5.71
N GLU A 128 -14.47 5.00 6.79
CA GLU A 128 -13.64 6.15 7.08
C GLU A 128 -12.28 5.79 7.68
N ASP A 129 -12.25 4.91 8.68
CA ASP A 129 -11.06 4.69 9.49
C ASP A 129 -10.21 3.52 9.00
N CYS A 130 -10.84 2.44 8.53
CA CYS A 130 -10.20 1.21 8.13
C CYS A 130 -10.72 0.63 6.79
N PRO A 131 -10.86 1.45 5.73
CA PRO A 131 -11.53 1.03 4.50
C PRO A 131 -10.90 -0.19 3.84
N THR A 132 -9.58 -0.33 3.91
CA THR A 132 -8.85 -1.43 3.23
C THR A 132 -9.20 -2.80 3.79
N VAL A 133 -9.68 -2.89 5.03
CA VAL A 133 -10.02 -4.17 5.65
C VAL A 133 -11.28 -4.77 5.03
N CYS A 134 -12.24 -3.91 4.67
CA CYS A 134 -13.55 -4.33 4.20
C CYS A 134 -13.82 -4.00 2.72
N GLY A 135 -12.80 -3.55 1.98
CA GLY A 135 -12.97 -3.20 0.58
C GLY A 135 -13.82 -1.93 0.38
N PHE A 136 -13.64 -0.91 1.22
CA PHE A 136 -14.45 0.31 1.21
C PHE A 136 -13.75 1.52 0.59
N CYS A 137 -12.59 1.37 -0.03
CA CYS A 137 -11.81 2.49 -0.57
C CYS A 137 -12.56 3.28 -1.66
N ASP A 138 -13.43 2.64 -2.42
CA ASP A 138 -14.29 3.24 -3.45
C ASP A 138 -15.66 3.72 -2.93
N ILE A 139 -15.94 3.53 -1.63
CA ILE A 139 -17.14 4.06 -1.00
C ILE A 139 -16.94 5.55 -0.68
N ALA A 140 -17.93 6.35 -1.08
CA ALA A 140 -17.99 7.78 -0.77
C ALA A 140 -18.24 8.02 0.73
N ILE A 141 -17.53 9.00 1.31
CA ILE A 141 -17.68 9.41 2.71
C ILE A 141 -17.97 10.90 2.75
N GLY A 142 -19.25 11.28 2.70
CA GLY A 142 -19.65 12.68 2.55
C GLY A 142 -18.89 13.34 1.39
N ASP A 143 -18.25 14.48 1.67
CA ASP A 143 -17.44 15.21 0.68
C ASP A 143 -15.97 14.76 0.61
N CYS A 144 -15.56 13.74 1.37
CA CYS A 144 -14.19 13.25 1.33
C CYS A 144 -13.94 12.46 0.03
N ARG A 145 -13.22 13.09 -0.88
CA ARG A 145 -12.80 12.52 -2.16
C ARG A 145 -11.37 12.95 -2.50
N ASP A 146 -10.78 12.25 -3.46
CA ASP A 146 -9.56 12.70 -4.12
C ASP A 146 -9.92 13.76 -5.18
N LEU A 147 -9.10 14.80 -5.27
CA LEU A 147 -9.21 15.84 -6.31
C LEU A 147 -8.31 15.51 -7.49
N ALA A 148 -7.15 14.91 -7.23
CA ALA A 148 -6.27 14.41 -8.28
C ALA A 148 -6.70 13.00 -8.72
N THR A 149 -6.50 12.72 -10.00
CA THR A 149 -6.60 11.36 -10.53
C THR A 149 -5.33 10.58 -10.19
N GLY A 150 -5.46 9.25 -10.08
CA GLY A 150 -4.29 8.37 -9.92
C GLY A 150 -3.59 8.42 -8.56
N CYS A 151 -4.22 8.94 -7.50
CA CYS A 151 -3.66 8.91 -6.15
C CYS A 151 -3.28 7.49 -5.69
N GLY A 152 -4.02 6.46 -6.14
CA GLY A 152 -3.75 5.05 -5.86
C GLY A 152 -2.70 4.39 -6.76
N ASN A 153 -2.09 5.12 -7.71
CA ASN A 153 -1.05 4.54 -8.58
C ASN A 153 0.25 4.27 -7.81
N ASP A 154 0.57 5.12 -6.84
CA ASP A 154 1.68 4.94 -5.92
C ASP A 154 1.22 5.35 -4.51
N ILE A 155 0.79 4.37 -3.71
CA ILE A 155 0.29 4.65 -2.37
C ILE A 155 1.42 5.16 -1.44
N SER A 156 2.70 4.99 -1.80
CA SER A 156 3.82 5.46 -0.99
C SER A 156 3.85 7.00 -0.86
N ILE A 157 3.21 7.72 -1.80
CA ILE A 157 3.04 9.19 -1.75
C ILE A 157 2.38 9.63 -0.44
N CYS A 158 1.48 8.81 0.10
CA CYS A 158 0.78 9.10 1.35
C CYS A 158 1.75 9.23 2.52
N THR A 159 2.85 8.48 2.51
CA THR A 159 3.89 8.53 3.55
C THR A 159 5.08 9.39 3.17
N ASN A 160 5.20 9.84 1.92
CA ASN A 160 6.31 10.67 1.49
C ASN A 160 6.19 12.08 2.06
N ILE A 161 7.19 12.52 2.82
CA ILE A 161 7.17 13.81 3.51
C ILE A 161 7.10 15.03 2.57
N TYR A 162 7.73 14.97 1.40
CA TYR A 162 7.69 16.08 0.43
C TYR A 162 6.33 16.20 -0.26
N MET A 163 5.56 15.12 -0.29
CA MET A 163 4.22 15.10 -0.88
C MET A 163 3.11 15.43 0.13
N GLN A 164 3.43 15.74 1.39
CA GLN A 164 2.41 15.93 2.42
C GLN A 164 1.43 17.05 2.12
N ASN A 165 1.90 18.16 1.52
CA ASN A 165 0.98 19.23 1.10
C ASN A 165 0.06 18.73 -0.02
N PHE A 166 0.63 18.08 -1.04
CA PHE A 166 -0.12 17.55 -2.17
C PHE A 166 -1.19 16.53 -1.74
N VAL A 167 -0.82 15.51 -0.94
CA VAL A 167 -1.75 14.44 -0.58
C VAL A 167 -2.84 14.90 0.39
N LYS A 168 -2.53 15.87 1.26
CA LYS A 168 -3.53 16.48 2.17
C LYS A 168 -4.58 17.28 1.41
N GLU A 169 -4.24 17.82 0.24
CA GLU A 169 -5.16 18.59 -0.59
C GLU A 169 -5.87 17.72 -1.62
N ASN A 170 -5.12 16.85 -2.31
CA ASN A 170 -5.56 16.20 -3.54
C ASN A 170 -5.84 14.70 -3.41
N CYS A 171 -5.34 14.02 -2.38
CA CYS A 171 -5.44 12.56 -2.23
C CYS A 171 -6.00 12.15 -0.86
N LYS A 172 -6.98 12.91 -0.35
CA LYS A 172 -7.51 12.74 1.01
C LYS A 172 -8.12 11.36 1.22
N ARG A 173 -8.89 10.86 0.24
CA ARG A 173 -9.58 9.58 0.32
C ARG A 173 -8.57 8.44 0.23
N THR A 174 -7.72 8.45 -0.80
CA THR A 174 -6.69 7.42 -1.00
C THR A 174 -5.75 7.33 0.20
N CYS A 175 -5.33 8.46 0.77
CA CYS A 175 -4.36 8.47 1.87
C CYS A 175 -4.95 8.35 3.28
N GLY A 176 -6.25 8.06 3.41
CA GLY A 176 -6.89 7.88 4.72
C GLY A 176 -6.93 9.16 5.56
N LEU A 177 -7.09 10.32 4.91
CA LEU A 177 -7.10 11.65 5.54
C LEU A 177 -8.51 12.23 5.66
N CYS A 178 -9.54 11.41 5.44
CA CYS A 178 -10.93 11.77 5.74
C CYS A 178 -11.06 12.07 7.24
N SER A 179 -11.61 13.25 7.55
CA SER A 179 -11.74 13.81 8.91
C SER A 179 -10.47 14.40 9.54
N GLY A 180 -9.52 14.83 8.72
CA GLY A 180 -8.92 16.14 8.96
C GLY A 180 -9.80 17.17 8.26
N SER A 181 -10.51 18.03 9.00
CA SER A 181 -11.05 19.26 8.41
C SER A 181 -10.00 19.87 7.50
N GLY A 182 -10.42 20.38 6.35
CA GLY A 182 -9.61 21.32 5.57
C GLY A 182 -9.36 22.63 6.33
N GLY A 183 -8.96 22.59 7.59
CA GLY A 183 -8.19 23.67 8.19
C GLY A 183 -6.82 23.61 7.52
N ASN A 184 -6.23 24.71 7.10
CA ASN A 184 -5.73 25.74 8.02
C ASN A 184 -5.24 25.17 9.36
N GLY A 185 -4.71 23.95 9.37
CA GLY A 185 -3.65 23.49 10.25
C GLY A 185 -2.36 23.49 9.41
N GLY A 186 -1.86 24.62 8.90
CA GLY A 186 -1.74 25.81 9.72
C GLY A 186 -1.21 25.39 11.08
N SER A 187 -0.15 24.57 11.12
CA SER A 187 0.66 24.38 12.32
C SER A 187 0.77 25.77 12.92
N THR A 188 0.05 26.03 14.00
CA THR A 188 0.43 27.13 14.86
C THR A 188 1.89 26.86 15.16
N ALA A 189 2.67 27.89 14.88
CA ALA A 189 4.10 27.82 14.68
C ALA A 189 4.82 26.98 15.75
N ASP A 190 5.92 26.37 15.32
CA ASP A 190 7.01 25.82 16.13
C ASP A 190 6.99 24.38 16.66
N CYS A 191 5.91 23.58 16.67
CA CYS A 191 6.09 22.17 17.13
C CYS A 191 5.15 21.11 16.55
N GLY A 192 5.53 20.53 15.41
CA GLY A 192 4.78 19.53 14.65
C GLY A 192 4.42 18.24 15.40
N ASN A 193 3.25 17.68 15.05
CA ASN A 193 2.74 16.40 15.54
C ASN A 193 1.93 15.68 14.44
N ASP A 194 2.52 15.54 13.25
CA ASP A 194 1.86 14.87 12.13
C ASP A 194 1.51 13.42 12.51
N PRO A 195 0.30 12.93 12.19
CA PRO A 195 -0.10 11.56 12.48
C PRO A 195 0.88 10.49 11.97
N LYS A 196 1.67 10.79 10.93
CA LYS A 196 2.65 9.87 10.33
C LYS A 196 3.99 9.85 11.06
N CYS A 197 4.20 10.72 12.05
CA CYS A 197 5.47 10.84 12.74
C CYS A 197 5.91 9.55 13.43
N VAL A 198 4.99 8.71 13.93
CA VAL A 198 5.34 7.40 14.49
C VAL A 198 6.15 6.56 13.47
N ASN A 199 5.71 6.55 12.21
CA ASN A 199 6.40 5.81 11.15
C ASN A 199 7.68 6.53 10.70
N TRP A 200 7.64 7.85 10.53
CA TRP A 200 8.82 8.62 10.10
C TRP A 200 9.96 8.55 11.11
N VAL A 201 9.66 8.74 12.40
CA VAL A 201 10.64 8.67 13.50
C VAL A 201 11.26 7.27 13.57
N LYS A 202 10.43 6.22 13.47
CA LYS A 202 10.91 4.82 13.42
C LYS A 202 11.85 4.58 12.24
N ASN A 203 11.63 5.26 11.12
CA ASN A 203 12.49 5.21 9.92
C ASN A 203 13.65 6.24 9.94
N GLY A 204 14.02 6.77 11.11
CA GLY A 204 15.19 7.64 11.27
C GLY A 204 14.99 9.10 10.88
N PHE A 205 13.74 9.57 10.80
CA PHE A 205 13.44 10.95 10.39
C PHE A 205 14.17 12.01 11.24
N CYS A 206 14.17 11.85 12.57
CA CYS A 206 14.75 12.85 13.47
C CYS A 206 16.29 12.95 13.34
N SER A 207 16.97 11.84 13.04
CA SER A 207 18.44 11.78 12.91
C SER A 207 18.93 11.97 11.48
N SER A 208 18.06 11.92 10.47
CA SER A 208 18.43 12.04 9.06
C SER A 208 19.03 13.40 8.71
N THR A 209 20.14 13.42 7.99
CA THR A 209 20.76 14.66 7.46
C THR A 209 20.06 15.18 6.19
N PHE A 210 19.18 14.38 5.59
CA PHE A 210 18.46 14.73 4.38
C PHE A 210 17.31 15.73 4.63
N TYR A 211 16.76 15.75 5.84
CA TYR A 211 15.68 16.65 6.23
C TYR A 211 16.20 17.84 7.02
N THR A 212 15.70 19.04 6.70
CA THR A 212 16.09 20.25 7.42
C THR A 212 15.54 20.24 8.84
N LEU A 213 16.19 20.98 9.75
CA LEU A 213 15.71 21.15 11.13
C LEU A 213 14.29 21.72 11.16
N GLU A 214 14.01 22.68 10.27
CA GLU A 214 12.68 23.27 10.07
C GLU A 214 11.64 22.21 9.68
N GLN A 215 11.96 21.30 8.75
CA GLN A 215 11.04 20.20 8.38
C GLN A 215 10.80 19.28 9.56
N LYS A 216 11.85 18.91 10.30
CA LYS A 216 11.72 18.04 11.47
C LYS A 216 10.86 18.68 12.55
N LYS A 217 11.10 19.96 12.85
CA LYS A 217 10.34 20.75 13.82
C LYS A 217 8.90 20.97 13.37
N LYS A 218 8.67 21.27 12.09
CA LYS A 218 7.34 21.50 11.50
C LYS A 218 6.46 20.25 11.49
N TYR A 219 7.02 19.08 11.16
CA TYR A 219 6.24 17.86 11.00
C TYR A 219 6.18 17.03 12.28
N CYS A 220 7.32 16.80 12.95
CA CYS A 220 7.43 15.89 14.10
C CYS A 220 8.17 16.47 15.29
N GLY A 221 8.13 17.79 15.48
CA GLY A 221 8.88 18.49 16.53
C GLY A 221 8.83 17.79 17.89
N LYS A 222 7.63 17.43 18.35
CA LYS A 222 7.42 16.73 19.64
C LYS A 222 8.11 15.36 19.71
N LEU A 223 7.90 14.52 18.68
CA LEU A 223 8.47 13.17 18.62
C LEU A 223 9.98 13.17 18.36
N CYS A 224 10.51 14.25 17.79
CA CYS A 224 11.93 14.45 17.57
C CYS A 224 12.64 15.21 18.71
N ASN A 225 11.93 15.56 19.79
CA ASN A 225 12.45 16.38 20.91
C ASN A 225 13.09 17.70 20.44
N LEU A 226 12.54 18.32 19.40
CA LEU A 226 12.96 19.64 18.91
C LEU A 226 12.15 20.78 19.55
N CYS A 227 11.16 20.37 20.33
CA CYS A 227 10.25 21.05 21.22
C CYS A 227 9.43 19.93 21.91
#